data_AF-A0A3D1IIB2-F1
#
_entry.id   AF-A0A3D1IIB2-F1
#
_cell.length_a   1.000
_cell.length_b   1.000
_cell.length_c   1.000
_cell.angle_alpha   90.00
_cell.angle_beta   90.00
_cell.angle_gamma   90.00
#
_symmetry.space_group_name_H-M   'P 1'
#
loop_
_entity.id
_entity.type
_entity.pdbx_description
1 polymer ?
#
loop_
_entity_poly.entity_id
_entity_poly.type
_entity_poly.pdbx_seq_one_letter_code
_entity_poly.pdbx_strand_id
1 'polypeptide(L)'
;MDRAPTVEALRARGAEAIVNALTSGVMQVEGEDLTPGERAAVAAFVAGAPAGGVADTSLWACGTAPALGDPLASPYWSGWGVGPENRRFQPAEHAGLTAQQVPNLTLQWAVGFADTTSMWAQPTVAGGRLFIGSQEGTVSALDAKTGCRHWSYTAAAGVRTAISVGARADGGGHALFFGDVDANVYAIDAATGAELWTREVEAHAGARITGAPVLHAGRLFVSVSSIEEALAANPAYPCCTFRGSVVALDAAGGEQIWKTYVIPEAPGPLAGNEAGQERFGP
;
A
#
# COMPACT_ATOMS: atom_id res chain seq x y z
N MET A 1 19.40 12.37 -16.78
CA MET A 1 18.97 12.34 -18.19
C MET A 1 17.55 12.89 -18.17
N ASP A 2 17.42 14.21 -18.12
CA ASP A 2 16.15 14.88 -17.88
C ASP A 2 15.56 15.32 -19.21
N ARG A 3 14.57 14.57 -19.69
CA ARG A 3 13.53 15.16 -20.51
C ARG A 3 12.24 14.95 -19.78
N ALA A 4 11.59 16.06 -19.42
CA ALA A 4 10.19 16.04 -19.03
C ALA A 4 9.41 15.22 -20.07
N PRO A 5 8.43 14.40 -19.64
CA PRO A 5 7.60 13.63 -20.56
C PRO A 5 7.00 14.54 -21.63
N THR A 6 6.88 14.05 -22.87
CA THR A 6 6.22 14.85 -23.92
C THR A 6 4.77 15.11 -23.55
N VAL A 7 4.19 16.17 -24.09
CA VAL A 7 2.76 16.47 -23.89
C VAL A 7 1.89 15.30 -24.38
N GLU A 8 2.26 14.59 -25.46
CA GLU A 8 1.57 13.35 -25.83
C GLU A 8 1.67 12.24 -24.78
N ALA A 9 2.83 12.06 -24.13
CA ALA A 9 3.02 11.07 -23.08
C ALA A 9 2.22 11.41 -21.81
N LEU A 10 2.06 12.71 -21.50
CA LEU A 10 1.21 13.19 -20.41
C LEU A 10 -0.27 13.06 -20.74
N ARG A 11 -0.68 13.32 -22.00
CA ARG A 11 -2.06 13.09 -22.48
C ARG A 11 -2.49 11.63 -22.42
N ALA A 12 -1.54 10.69 -22.51
CA ALA A 12 -1.81 9.27 -22.33
C ALA A 12 -2.08 8.89 -20.85
N ARG A 13 -1.86 9.81 -19.90
CA ARG A 13 -2.29 9.67 -18.50
C ARG A 13 -3.71 10.19 -18.37
N GLY A 14 -4.58 9.46 -17.67
CA GLY A 14 -5.91 9.96 -17.31
C GLY A 14 -5.81 11.20 -16.42
N ALA A 15 -6.79 12.10 -16.49
CA ALA A 15 -6.83 13.32 -15.68
C ALA A 15 -6.64 13.01 -14.17
N GLU A 16 -7.27 11.96 -13.68
CA GLU A 16 -7.15 11.47 -12.31
C GLU A 16 -5.69 11.18 -11.91
N ALA A 17 -4.91 10.55 -12.80
CA ALA A 17 -3.49 10.24 -12.57
C ALA A 17 -2.63 11.49 -12.42
N ILE A 18 -3.03 12.58 -13.08
CA ILE A 18 -2.34 13.86 -12.99
C ILE A 18 -2.69 14.55 -11.66
N VAL A 19 -3.94 14.47 -11.20
CA VAL A 19 -4.35 15.01 -9.89
C VAL A 19 -3.60 14.31 -8.75
N ASN A 20 -3.52 12.98 -8.80
CA ASN A 20 -2.84 12.21 -7.75
C ASN A 20 -1.34 12.48 -7.72
N ALA A 21 -0.70 12.62 -8.89
CA ALA A 21 0.70 13.01 -8.97
C ALA A 21 0.99 14.35 -8.27
N LEU A 22 0.08 15.33 -8.42
CA LEU A 22 0.16 16.67 -7.82
C LEU A 22 -0.24 16.72 -6.34
N THR A 23 -0.92 15.71 -5.82
CA THR A 23 -1.47 15.74 -4.44
C THR A 23 -0.62 14.95 -3.46
N SER A 24 -0.22 13.73 -3.84
CA SER A 24 0.50 12.80 -2.95
C SER A 24 1.62 12.04 -3.66
N GLY A 25 1.87 12.37 -4.93
CA GLY A 25 2.84 11.70 -5.78
C GLY A 25 4.15 12.47 -5.91
N VAL A 26 4.92 12.10 -6.94
CA VAL A 26 6.26 12.68 -7.20
C VAL A 26 6.22 14.16 -7.59
N MET A 27 5.06 14.71 -7.95
CA MET A 27 4.87 16.11 -8.32
C MET A 27 4.18 16.90 -7.19
N GLN A 28 4.18 16.40 -5.96
CA GLN A 28 3.47 17.03 -4.84
C GLN A 28 4.00 18.43 -4.52
N VAL A 29 5.30 18.69 -4.76
CA VAL A 29 5.92 20.00 -4.53
C VAL A 29 5.36 21.03 -5.52
N GLU A 30 5.15 20.64 -6.76
CA GLU A 30 4.60 21.46 -7.85
C GLU A 30 3.08 21.66 -7.71
N GLY A 31 2.41 20.75 -7.01
CA GLY A 31 1.00 20.83 -6.70
C GLY A 31 0.68 21.49 -5.37
N GLU A 32 1.67 21.76 -4.50
CA GLU A 32 1.47 22.22 -3.11
C GLU A 32 0.70 23.54 -3.04
N ASP A 33 1.03 24.48 -3.94
CA ASP A 33 0.42 25.81 -4.03
C ASP A 33 -0.95 25.81 -4.74
N LEU A 34 -1.39 24.66 -5.27
CA LEU A 34 -2.65 24.55 -5.99
C LEU A 34 -3.78 24.10 -5.06
N THR A 35 -4.94 24.74 -5.17
CA THR A 35 -6.18 24.23 -4.57
C THR A 35 -6.60 22.92 -5.24
N PRO A 36 -7.45 22.09 -4.60
CA PRO A 36 -7.99 20.88 -5.22
C PRO A 36 -8.68 21.14 -6.58
N GLY A 37 -9.38 22.26 -6.72
CA GLY A 37 -10.01 22.67 -7.98
C GLY A 37 -9.00 23.03 -9.07
N GLU A 38 -7.89 23.66 -8.72
CA GLU A 38 -6.81 23.98 -9.66
C GLU A 38 -6.04 22.73 -10.10
N ARG A 39 -5.77 21.79 -9.18
CA ARG A 39 -5.18 20.48 -9.54
C ARG A 39 -6.05 19.72 -10.56
N ALA A 40 -7.37 19.74 -10.39
CA ALA A 40 -8.31 19.14 -11.34
C ALA A 40 -8.34 19.84 -12.71
N ALA A 41 -8.26 21.18 -12.72
CA ALA A 41 -8.22 21.97 -13.96
C ALA A 41 -6.94 21.71 -14.77
N VAL A 42 -5.78 21.66 -14.09
CA VAL A 42 -4.49 21.31 -14.70
C VAL A 42 -4.56 19.90 -15.29
N ALA A 43 -5.09 18.94 -14.54
CA ALA A 43 -5.25 17.57 -14.99
C ALA A 43 -6.13 17.42 -16.25
N ALA A 44 -7.28 18.09 -16.29
CA ALA A 44 -8.17 18.07 -17.45
C ALA A 44 -7.51 18.69 -18.70
N PHE A 45 -6.77 19.79 -18.51
CA PHE A 45 -6.02 20.44 -19.59
C PHE A 45 -4.93 19.52 -20.16
N VAL A 46 -4.17 18.86 -19.29
CA VAL A 46 -3.07 17.98 -19.67
C VAL A 46 -3.60 16.69 -20.32
N ALA A 47 -4.69 16.10 -19.84
CA ALA A 47 -5.28 14.87 -20.39
C ALA A 47 -6.00 15.05 -21.73
N GLY A 48 -6.41 16.28 -22.08
CA GLY A 48 -7.02 16.59 -23.38
C GLY A 48 -8.45 16.07 -23.60
N ALA A 49 -9.06 15.41 -22.62
CA ALA A 49 -10.46 15.02 -22.61
C ALA A 49 -10.99 14.91 -21.17
N PRO A 50 -12.26 15.26 -20.90
CA PRO A 50 -12.96 14.79 -19.71
C PRO A 50 -13.18 13.26 -19.80
N ALA A 51 -13.16 12.57 -18.65
CA ALA A 51 -13.23 11.11 -18.58
C ALA A 51 -14.37 10.52 -19.41
N GLY A 52 -14.07 9.60 -20.33
CA GLY A 52 -15.03 9.03 -21.27
C GLY A 52 -15.00 7.50 -21.31
N GLY A 53 -16.19 6.90 -21.13
CA GLY A 53 -16.62 5.63 -21.74
C GLY A 53 -15.82 4.36 -21.41
N VAL A 54 -15.54 4.08 -20.15
CA VAL A 54 -15.00 2.79 -19.70
C VAL A 54 -16.17 1.83 -19.47
N ALA A 55 -15.99 0.54 -19.75
CA ALA A 55 -16.86 -0.47 -19.16
C ALA A 55 -16.92 -0.21 -17.65
N ASP A 56 -18.10 -0.28 -17.04
CA ASP A 56 -18.25 -0.05 -15.60
C ASP A 56 -17.47 -1.12 -14.84
N THR A 57 -16.25 -0.75 -14.46
CA THR A 57 -15.33 -1.56 -13.68
C THR A 57 -15.47 -1.21 -12.21
N SER A 58 -16.44 -0.36 -11.82
CA SER A 58 -16.59 0.05 -10.44
C SER A 58 -16.73 -1.16 -9.52
N LEU A 59 -16.08 -1.07 -8.36
CA LEU A 59 -16.24 -2.07 -7.33
C LEU A 59 -17.67 -2.08 -6.81
N TRP A 60 -18.43 -3.07 -7.22
CA TRP A 60 -19.81 -3.31 -6.80
C TRP A 60 -19.87 -4.25 -5.61
N ALA A 61 -20.87 -4.09 -4.76
CA ALA A 61 -21.05 -4.91 -3.56
C ALA A 61 -21.57 -6.30 -3.91
N CYS A 62 -21.02 -7.35 -3.29
CA CYS A 62 -21.51 -8.71 -3.47
C CYS A 62 -22.98 -8.84 -3.04
N GLY A 63 -23.81 -9.46 -3.87
CA GLY A 63 -25.21 -9.76 -3.51
C GLY A 63 -25.35 -10.85 -2.43
N THR A 64 -24.29 -11.58 -2.14
CA THR A 64 -24.22 -12.57 -1.05
C THR A 64 -22.91 -12.42 -0.29
N ALA A 65 -22.94 -12.73 1.00
CA ALA A 65 -21.77 -12.69 1.88
C ALA A 65 -21.55 -14.06 2.53
N PRO A 66 -21.04 -15.07 1.80
CA PRO A 66 -20.65 -16.33 2.42
C PRO A 66 -19.59 -16.08 3.50
N ALA A 67 -19.54 -16.96 4.49
CA ALA A 67 -18.49 -16.89 5.51
C ALA A 67 -17.10 -16.98 4.87
N LEU A 68 -16.12 -16.30 5.49
CA LEU A 68 -14.72 -16.45 5.13
C LEU A 68 -14.32 -17.92 5.34
N GLY A 69 -13.74 -18.57 4.32
CA GLY A 69 -13.14 -19.89 4.48
C GLY A 69 -11.88 -19.82 5.36
N ASP A 70 -11.25 -20.94 5.68
CA ASP A 70 -9.96 -20.91 6.38
C ASP A 70 -8.88 -20.24 5.48
N PRO A 71 -8.38 -19.05 5.81
CA PRO A 71 -7.39 -18.34 5.00
C PRO A 71 -5.99 -18.99 5.03
N LEU A 72 -5.76 -19.93 5.94
CA LEU A 72 -4.50 -20.67 6.07
C LEU A 72 -4.61 -22.08 5.47
N ALA A 73 -5.79 -22.48 4.98
CA ALA A 73 -5.97 -23.71 4.23
C ALA A 73 -5.63 -23.53 2.75
N SER A 74 -4.95 -24.54 2.17
CA SER A 74 -4.63 -24.57 0.75
C SER A 74 -5.89 -24.57 -0.15
N PRO A 75 -5.87 -23.89 -1.31
CA PRO A 75 -4.80 -23.02 -1.82
C PRO A 75 -4.87 -21.62 -1.20
N TYR A 76 -3.70 -21.03 -0.90
CA TYR A 76 -3.59 -19.67 -0.39
C TYR A 76 -2.35 -18.93 -0.94
N TRP A 77 -2.40 -17.61 -0.84
CA TRP A 77 -1.30 -16.66 -1.03
C TRP A 77 -1.47 -15.55 0.03
N SER A 78 -0.80 -15.71 1.17
CA SER A 78 -1.11 -15.00 2.43
C SER A 78 -0.25 -13.75 2.70
N GLY A 79 0.23 -13.07 1.67
CA GLY A 79 0.99 -11.82 1.79
C GLY A 79 1.96 -11.57 0.63
N TRP A 80 3.10 -10.93 0.91
CA TRP A 80 4.11 -10.63 -0.12
C TRP A 80 4.73 -11.91 -0.73
N GLY A 81 4.95 -12.93 0.09
CA GLY A 81 5.33 -14.28 -0.33
C GLY A 81 4.39 -15.30 0.30
N VAL A 82 4.25 -16.48 -0.32
CA VAL A 82 3.40 -17.59 0.17
C VAL A 82 3.90 -18.16 1.51
N GLY A 83 5.15 -17.86 1.89
CA GLY A 83 5.77 -18.37 3.12
C GLY A 83 7.02 -17.57 3.52
N PRO A 84 7.62 -17.92 4.67
CA PRO A 84 8.73 -17.18 5.27
C PRO A 84 10.02 -17.19 4.43
N GLU A 85 10.19 -18.18 3.55
CA GLU A 85 11.31 -18.23 2.61
C GLU A 85 11.15 -17.25 1.45
N ASN A 86 9.99 -16.60 1.32
CA ASN A 86 9.68 -15.56 0.35
C ASN A 86 10.04 -15.93 -1.11
N ARG A 87 9.82 -17.20 -1.47
CA ARG A 87 10.21 -17.74 -2.80
C ARG A 87 9.37 -17.22 -3.96
N ARG A 88 8.23 -16.57 -3.66
CA ARG A 88 7.20 -16.18 -4.63
C ARG A 88 6.83 -17.34 -5.59
N PHE A 89 6.83 -18.55 -5.06
CA PHE A 89 6.58 -19.77 -5.80
C PHE A 89 5.30 -20.42 -5.27
N GLN A 90 4.34 -20.67 -6.15
CA GLN A 90 3.12 -21.40 -5.83
C GLN A 90 3.25 -22.85 -6.34
N PRO A 91 3.14 -23.88 -5.48
CA PRO A 91 3.16 -25.27 -5.92
C PRO A 91 2.02 -25.58 -6.88
N ALA A 92 2.22 -26.56 -7.77
CA ALA A 92 1.23 -26.95 -8.78
C ALA A 92 -0.13 -27.34 -8.17
N GLU A 93 -0.12 -27.99 -7.01
CA GLU A 93 -1.34 -28.35 -6.25
C GLU A 93 -2.17 -27.11 -5.88
N HIS A 94 -1.52 -26.02 -5.48
CA HIS A 94 -2.20 -24.78 -5.15
C HIS A 94 -2.58 -23.95 -6.38
N ALA A 95 -1.73 -23.98 -7.41
CA ALA A 95 -1.93 -23.19 -8.62
C ALA A 95 -3.12 -23.70 -9.44
N GLY A 96 -3.36 -25.02 -9.44
CA GLY A 96 -4.44 -25.64 -10.23
C GLY A 96 -4.32 -25.42 -11.74
N LEU A 97 -3.13 -25.03 -12.22
CA LEU A 97 -2.84 -24.68 -13.60
C LEU A 97 -1.59 -25.39 -14.09
N THR A 98 -1.64 -25.91 -15.32
CA THR A 98 -0.49 -26.49 -16.03
C THR A 98 0.01 -25.57 -17.12
N ALA A 99 1.27 -25.74 -17.53
CA ALA A 99 1.86 -24.95 -18.62
C ALA A 99 1.08 -25.09 -19.94
N GLN A 100 0.44 -26.24 -20.18
CA GLN A 100 -0.36 -26.52 -21.37
C GLN A 100 -1.70 -25.77 -21.38
N GLN A 101 -2.20 -25.35 -20.22
CA GLN A 101 -3.45 -24.58 -20.10
C GLN A 101 -3.25 -23.08 -20.32
N VAL A 102 -2.03 -22.56 -20.08
CA VAL A 102 -1.71 -21.12 -20.15
C VAL A 102 -2.15 -20.46 -21.47
N PRO A 103 -1.95 -21.06 -22.66
CA PRO A 103 -2.36 -20.44 -23.92
C PRO A 103 -3.88 -20.26 -24.07
N ASN A 104 -4.69 -20.94 -23.27
CA ASN A 104 -6.16 -20.92 -23.34
C ASN A 104 -6.80 -20.06 -22.24
N LEU A 105 -6.01 -19.34 -21.45
CA LEU A 105 -6.54 -18.48 -20.39
C LEU A 105 -7.31 -17.30 -20.98
N THR A 106 -8.44 -16.99 -20.35
CA THR A 106 -9.26 -15.83 -20.64
C THR A 106 -9.45 -15.00 -19.39
N LEU A 107 -9.71 -13.70 -19.56
CA LEU A 107 -10.06 -12.82 -18.45
C LEU A 107 -11.37 -13.28 -17.81
N GLN A 108 -11.34 -13.60 -16.52
CA GLN A 108 -12.55 -13.99 -15.80
C GLN A 108 -13.34 -12.77 -15.32
N TRP A 109 -12.68 -11.79 -14.72
CA TRP A 109 -13.27 -10.53 -14.26
C TRP A 109 -12.19 -9.45 -14.13
N ALA A 110 -12.62 -8.19 -14.16
CA ALA A 110 -11.78 -7.03 -13.89
C ALA A 110 -12.55 -6.02 -13.04
N VAL A 111 -11.84 -5.34 -12.16
CA VAL A 111 -12.36 -4.28 -11.30
C VAL A 111 -11.45 -3.07 -11.35
N GLY A 112 -12.06 -1.91 -11.23
CA GLY A 112 -11.46 -0.59 -11.21
C GLY A 112 -11.67 0.01 -9.82
N PHE A 113 -10.60 0.57 -9.30
CA PHE A 113 -10.61 1.30 -8.05
C PHE A 113 -10.78 2.78 -8.43
N ALA A 114 -11.95 3.34 -8.13
CA ALA A 114 -12.20 4.76 -8.34
C ALA A 114 -11.27 5.56 -7.44
N ASP A 115 -10.78 6.69 -7.91
CA ASP A 115 -9.88 7.52 -7.11
C ASP A 115 -8.41 7.16 -7.36
N THR A 116 -8.14 5.96 -7.93
CA THR A 116 -6.86 5.26 -7.86
C THR A 116 -6.11 5.26 -9.17
N THR A 117 -4.88 5.74 -9.13
CA THR A 117 -4.04 5.90 -10.33
C THR A 117 -2.81 5.01 -10.33
N SER A 118 -2.54 4.38 -9.20
CA SER A 118 -1.50 3.36 -9.06
C SER A 118 -1.91 2.36 -7.99
N MET A 119 -1.77 1.07 -8.32
CA MET A 119 -1.92 -0.02 -7.37
C MET A 119 -0.55 -0.67 -7.18
N TRP A 120 0.08 -0.38 -6.05
CA TRP A 120 1.38 -0.97 -5.69
C TRP A 120 1.23 -2.21 -4.81
N ALA A 121 0.13 -2.31 -4.07
CA ALA A 121 -0.15 -3.43 -3.20
C ALA A 121 -0.27 -4.73 -4.00
N GLN A 122 0.42 -5.78 -3.54
CA GLN A 122 0.24 -7.10 -4.10
C GLN A 122 -1.03 -7.74 -3.52
N PRO A 123 -1.91 -8.30 -4.36
CA PRO A 123 -3.10 -8.98 -3.88
C PRO A 123 -2.73 -10.18 -3.00
N THR A 124 -3.49 -10.35 -1.93
CA THR A 124 -3.44 -11.52 -1.05
C THR A 124 -4.68 -12.34 -1.27
N VAL A 125 -4.54 -13.63 -1.60
CA VAL A 125 -5.67 -14.49 -1.97
C VAL A 125 -5.76 -15.65 -0.99
N ALA A 126 -6.81 -15.66 -0.16
CA ALA A 126 -6.95 -16.63 0.92
C ALA A 126 -8.42 -16.77 1.34
N GLY A 127 -8.84 -17.97 1.76
CA GLY A 127 -10.19 -18.18 2.31
C GLY A 127 -11.34 -17.83 1.36
N GLY A 128 -11.11 -17.90 0.04
CA GLY A 128 -12.07 -17.50 -0.99
C GLY A 128 -12.19 -15.98 -1.19
N ARG A 129 -11.24 -15.20 -0.67
CA ARG A 129 -11.17 -13.75 -0.80
C ARG A 129 -9.89 -13.30 -1.46
N LEU A 130 -9.94 -12.12 -2.07
CA LEU A 130 -8.79 -11.32 -2.46
C LEU A 130 -8.77 -10.05 -1.61
N PHE A 131 -7.68 -9.81 -0.91
CA PHE A 131 -7.44 -8.61 -0.11
C PHE A 131 -6.42 -7.72 -0.80
N ILE A 132 -6.71 -6.42 -0.91
CA ILE A 132 -5.82 -5.45 -1.55
C ILE A 132 -6.02 -4.03 -1.02
N GLY A 133 -4.93 -3.28 -0.88
CA GLY A 133 -4.92 -1.86 -0.54
C GLY A 133 -4.75 -0.96 -1.77
N SER A 134 -5.24 0.27 -1.68
CA SER A 134 -5.10 1.32 -2.70
C SER A 134 -4.23 2.48 -2.23
N GLN A 135 -3.82 3.32 -3.18
CA GLN A 135 -3.05 4.55 -2.91
C GLN A 135 -3.85 5.56 -2.06
N GLU A 136 -5.18 5.46 -2.05
CA GLU A 136 -6.11 6.32 -1.31
C GLU A 136 -6.41 5.76 0.09
N GLY A 137 -5.72 4.68 0.48
CA GLY A 137 -5.87 4.06 1.80
C GLY A 137 -7.05 3.10 1.91
N THR A 138 -7.75 2.82 0.81
CA THR A 138 -8.86 1.86 0.82
C THR A 138 -8.32 0.43 0.76
N VAL A 139 -8.61 -0.36 1.79
CA VAL A 139 -8.40 -1.80 1.81
C VAL A 139 -9.71 -2.50 1.50
N SER A 140 -9.73 -3.37 0.50
CA SER A 140 -10.93 -4.07 0.06
C SER A 140 -10.76 -5.58 0.16
N ALA A 141 -11.82 -6.27 0.59
CA ALA A 141 -11.97 -7.71 0.40
C ALA A 141 -12.94 -7.99 -0.74
N LEU A 142 -12.44 -8.67 -1.77
CA LEU A 142 -13.21 -9.08 -2.94
C LEU A 142 -13.46 -10.58 -2.91
N ASP A 143 -14.57 -11.01 -3.51
CA ASP A 143 -14.78 -12.41 -3.82
C ASP A 143 -13.77 -12.85 -4.89
N ALA A 144 -12.98 -13.88 -4.61
CA ALA A 144 -11.92 -14.31 -5.54
C ALA A 144 -12.46 -14.81 -6.90
N LYS A 145 -13.72 -15.24 -6.97
CA LYS A 145 -14.33 -15.79 -8.19
C LYS A 145 -15.05 -14.74 -9.03
N THR A 146 -15.60 -13.72 -8.41
CA THR A 146 -16.49 -12.75 -9.09
C THR A 146 -15.94 -11.32 -9.09
N GLY A 147 -14.99 -11.00 -8.21
CA GLY A 147 -14.44 -9.65 -8.05
C GLY A 147 -15.34 -8.66 -7.31
N CYS A 148 -16.55 -9.06 -6.90
CA CYS A 148 -17.43 -8.20 -6.11
C CYS A 148 -16.82 -7.92 -4.73
N ARG A 149 -17.14 -6.76 -4.15
CA ARG A 149 -16.64 -6.35 -2.83
C ARG A 149 -17.53 -6.87 -1.70
N HIS A 150 -16.93 -7.54 -0.74
CA HIS A 150 -17.60 -7.92 0.52
C HIS A 150 -17.57 -6.79 1.54
N TRP A 151 -16.41 -6.18 1.74
CA TRP A 151 -16.21 -5.06 2.65
C TRP A 151 -15.07 -4.17 2.17
N SER A 152 -15.03 -2.95 2.70
CA SER A 152 -13.90 -2.02 2.59
C SER A 152 -13.58 -1.40 3.95
N TYR A 153 -12.30 -1.12 4.16
CA TYR A 153 -11.76 -0.37 5.28
C TYR A 153 -10.98 0.84 4.73
N THR A 154 -11.04 1.97 5.42
CA THR A 154 -10.31 3.19 5.04
C THR A 154 -9.23 3.47 6.08
N ALA A 155 -7.97 3.26 5.68
CA ALA A 155 -6.80 3.62 6.47
C ALA A 155 -6.58 5.14 6.46
N ALA A 156 -5.74 5.64 7.37
CA ALA A 156 -5.41 7.06 7.44
C ALA A 156 -4.65 7.55 6.19
N ALA A 157 -3.83 6.69 5.58
CA ALA A 157 -3.06 6.99 4.38
C ALA A 157 -3.00 5.81 3.40
N GLY A 158 -2.39 6.04 2.24
CA GLY A 158 -2.22 5.05 1.17
C GLY A 158 -1.62 3.73 1.64
N VAL A 159 -2.27 2.62 1.25
CA VAL A 159 -1.83 1.25 1.59
C VAL A 159 -1.18 0.62 0.36
N ARG A 160 0.14 0.62 0.35
CA ARG A 160 0.95 0.02 -0.73
C ARG A 160 1.53 -1.35 -0.40
N THR A 161 1.40 -1.79 0.85
CA THR A 161 1.93 -3.08 1.30
C THR A 161 1.07 -4.24 0.80
N ALA A 162 1.67 -5.41 0.60
CA ALA A 162 0.89 -6.65 0.62
C ALA A 162 0.25 -6.83 2.01
N ILE A 163 -0.89 -7.52 2.07
CA ILE A 163 -1.64 -7.73 3.30
C ILE A 163 -1.29 -9.11 3.86
N SER A 164 -0.69 -9.17 5.04
CA SER A 164 -0.41 -10.44 5.70
C SER A 164 -1.64 -10.97 6.42
N VAL A 165 -1.87 -12.28 6.37
CA VAL A 165 -3.01 -12.93 7.03
C VAL A 165 -2.53 -13.85 8.14
N GLY A 166 -3.23 -13.86 9.27
CA GLY A 166 -2.94 -14.80 10.35
C GLY A 166 -4.12 -15.06 11.27
N ALA A 167 -4.04 -16.16 12.03
CA ALA A 167 -5.01 -16.46 13.08
C ALA A 167 -4.92 -15.44 14.21
N ARG A 168 -6.07 -15.03 14.74
CA ARG A 168 -6.15 -14.15 15.90
C ARG A 168 -5.83 -14.93 17.18
N ALA A 169 -5.07 -14.32 18.08
CA ALA A 169 -4.71 -14.94 19.36
C ALA A 169 -5.91 -15.19 20.28
N ASP A 170 -6.98 -14.42 20.12
CA ASP A 170 -8.24 -14.54 20.88
C ASP A 170 -9.17 -15.65 20.36
N GLY A 171 -8.79 -16.36 19.28
CA GLY A 171 -9.63 -17.37 18.63
C GLY A 171 -10.80 -16.79 17.84
N GLY A 172 -10.90 -15.47 17.68
CA GLY A 172 -11.98 -14.76 16.98
C GLY A 172 -11.90 -14.85 15.45
N GLY A 173 -11.18 -15.82 14.89
CA GLY A 173 -10.96 -15.99 13.46
C GLY A 173 -9.58 -15.52 13.00
N HIS A 174 -9.54 -14.71 11.94
CA HIS A 174 -8.32 -14.29 11.27
C HIS A 174 -8.22 -12.77 11.19
N ALA A 175 -7.00 -12.26 11.24
CA ALA A 175 -6.68 -10.85 11.09
C ALA A 175 -5.85 -10.61 9.83
N LEU A 176 -6.02 -9.42 9.28
CA LEU A 176 -5.23 -8.85 8.20
C LEU A 176 -4.31 -7.78 8.76
N PHE A 177 -3.05 -7.82 8.36
CA PHE A 177 -2.00 -6.93 8.84
C PHE A 177 -1.35 -6.20 7.67
N PHE A 178 -1.27 -4.88 7.75
CA PHE A 178 -0.72 -4.03 6.71
C PHE A 178 -0.20 -2.71 7.30
N GLY A 179 0.54 -1.95 6.50
CA GLY A 179 1.00 -0.62 6.89
C GLY A 179 0.69 0.41 5.81
N ASP A 180 0.60 1.67 6.22
CA ASP A 180 0.37 2.79 5.31
C ASP A 180 1.60 3.68 5.12
N VAL A 181 1.47 4.63 4.21
CA VAL A 181 2.54 5.57 3.86
C VAL A 181 2.79 6.67 4.88
N ASP A 182 2.08 6.69 6.01
CA ASP A 182 2.26 7.61 7.15
C ASP A 182 2.72 6.85 8.41
N ALA A 183 3.32 5.67 8.21
CA ALA A 183 3.90 4.84 9.26
C ALA A 183 2.91 4.30 10.31
N ASN A 184 1.63 4.15 9.95
CA ASN A 184 0.67 3.40 10.74
C ASN A 184 0.68 1.91 10.35
N VAL A 185 0.59 1.05 11.35
CA VAL A 185 0.39 -0.40 11.22
C VAL A 185 -1.00 -0.74 11.72
N TYR A 186 -1.71 -1.59 10.98
CA TYR A 186 -3.09 -1.95 11.23
C TYR A 186 -3.23 -3.45 11.45
N ALA A 187 -4.20 -3.81 12.30
CA ALA A 187 -4.85 -5.11 12.27
C ALA A 187 -6.35 -4.93 12.13
N ILE A 188 -6.95 -5.61 11.13
CA ILE A 188 -8.40 -5.63 10.93
C ILE A 188 -8.89 -7.07 10.84
N ASP A 189 -10.14 -7.32 11.19
CA ASP A 189 -10.77 -8.63 11.04
C ASP A 189 -10.90 -9.01 9.56
N ALA A 190 -10.43 -10.19 9.19
CA ALA A 190 -10.41 -10.62 7.79
C ALA A 190 -11.81 -10.89 7.21
N ALA A 191 -12.79 -11.23 8.04
CA ALA A 191 -14.13 -11.55 7.59
C ALA A 191 -15.00 -10.29 7.45
N THR A 192 -14.83 -9.32 8.35
CA THR A 192 -15.71 -8.13 8.43
C THR A 192 -15.05 -6.82 8.04
N GLY A 193 -13.71 -6.74 8.03
CA GLY A 193 -12.96 -5.50 7.85
C GLY A 193 -12.97 -4.59 9.08
N ALA A 194 -13.52 -5.04 10.21
CA ALA A 194 -13.56 -4.25 11.44
C ALA A 194 -12.15 -4.06 12.02
N GLU A 195 -11.81 -2.84 12.43
CA GLU A 195 -10.53 -2.57 13.06
C GLU A 195 -10.39 -3.30 14.40
N LEU A 196 -9.25 -3.98 14.58
CA LEU A 196 -8.85 -4.60 15.83
C LEU A 196 -7.91 -3.66 16.59
N TRP A 197 -6.93 -3.09 15.90
CA TRP A 197 -6.04 -2.06 16.42
C TRP A 197 -5.30 -1.32 15.31
N THR A 198 -4.83 -0.10 15.64
CA THR A 198 -3.91 0.71 14.83
C THR A 198 -2.77 1.25 15.69
N ARG A 199 -1.55 1.32 15.15
CA ARG A 199 -0.36 1.86 15.84
C ARG A 199 0.51 2.65 14.88
N GLU A 200 0.79 3.91 15.22
CA GLU A 200 1.86 4.69 14.62
C GLU A 200 3.21 4.19 15.17
N VAL A 201 4.11 3.73 14.31
CA VAL A 201 5.40 3.15 14.73
C VAL A 201 6.59 4.10 14.54
N GLU A 202 6.35 5.25 13.90
CA GLU A 202 7.35 6.30 13.69
C GLU A 202 6.67 7.65 13.45
N ALA A 203 7.00 8.64 14.28
CA ALA A 203 6.37 9.97 14.25
C ALA A 203 7.07 10.96 13.31
N HIS A 204 8.21 10.58 12.74
CA HIS A 204 8.92 11.43 11.79
C HIS A 204 8.04 11.70 10.56
N ALA A 205 7.80 12.97 10.22
CA ALA A 205 6.85 13.37 9.17
C ALA A 205 7.13 12.77 7.77
N GLY A 206 8.39 12.43 7.49
CA GLY A 206 8.77 11.73 6.27
C GLY A 206 8.71 10.20 6.33
N ALA A 207 8.33 9.59 7.46
CA ALA A 207 8.35 8.14 7.65
C ALA A 207 7.19 7.45 6.93
N ARG A 208 7.46 6.30 6.32
CA ARG A 208 6.51 5.54 5.51
C ARG A 208 6.73 4.04 5.66
N ILE A 209 5.65 3.26 5.65
CA ILE A 209 5.74 1.81 5.52
C ILE A 209 5.49 1.43 4.06
N THR A 210 6.55 0.96 3.41
CA THR A 210 6.51 0.53 2.01
C THR A 210 6.69 -0.98 1.85
N GLY A 211 7.38 -1.61 2.81
CA GLY A 211 7.55 -3.06 2.90
C GLY A 211 6.37 -3.72 3.61
N ALA A 212 5.95 -4.89 3.12
CA ALA A 212 4.85 -5.63 3.73
C ALA A 212 5.21 -6.15 5.13
N PRO A 213 4.37 -5.91 6.16
CA PRO A 213 4.54 -6.53 7.48
C PRO A 213 4.61 -8.04 7.37
N VAL A 214 5.57 -8.68 8.03
CA VAL A 214 5.69 -10.15 8.07
C VAL A 214 5.19 -10.66 9.40
N LEU A 215 4.19 -11.54 9.38
CA LEU A 215 3.71 -12.24 10.57
C LEU A 215 4.50 -13.53 10.80
N HIS A 216 5.09 -13.69 11.98
CA HIS A 216 5.72 -14.93 12.38
C HIS A 216 5.64 -15.12 13.90
N ALA A 217 5.15 -16.29 14.33
CA ALA A 217 5.05 -16.67 15.74
C ALA A 217 4.39 -15.60 16.64
N GLY A 218 3.27 -15.05 16.19
CA GLY A 218 2.52 -14.02 16.94
C GLY A 218 3.14 -12.62 16.92
N ARG A 219 4.16 -12.39 16.10
CA ARG A 219 4.84 -11.09 15.99
C ARG A 219 4.78 -10.56 14.56
N LEU A 220 4.59 -9.26 14.43
CA LEU A 220 4.69 -8.54 13.16
C LEU A 220 6.02 -7.83 13.08
N PHE A 221 6.77 -8.09 12.01
CA PHE A 221 8.01 -7.41 11.70
C PHE A 221 7.75 -6.38 10.60
N VAL A 222 7.99 -5.12 10.91
CA VAL A 222 7.67 -3.97 10.05
C VAL A 222 8.94 -3.17 9.77
N SER A 223 9.27 -3.01 8.50
CA SER A 223 10.33 -2.12 8.06
C SER A 223 9.80 -0.69 7.88
N VAL A 224 10.49 0.29 8.44
CA VAL A 224 10.14 1.71 8.29
C VAL A 224 11.22 2.41 7.48
N SER A 225 10.81 3.04 6.39
CA SER A 225 11.64 3.88 5.51
C SER A 225 11.19 5.34 5.61
N SER A 226 11.87 6.26 4.92
CA SER A 226 11.39 7.63 4.75
C SER A 226 11.28 8.03 3.29
N ILE A 227 10.76 9.23 3.06
CA ILE A 227 10.80 9.97 1.79
C ILE A 227 11.63 11.25 1.91
N GLU A 228 12.59 11.28 2.85
CA GLU A 228 13.44 12.46 3.07
C GLU A 228 14.23 12.85 1.81
N GLU A 229 14.51 11.92 0.89
CA GLU A 229 15.14 12.22 -0.39
C GLU A 229 14.30 13.16 -1.26
N ALA A 230 12.97 13.08 -1.19
CA ALA A 230 12.08 14.01 -1.89
C ALA A 230 11.88 15.29 -1.08
N LEU A 231 11.76 15.20 0.25
CA LEU A 231 11.64 16.38 1.12
C LEU A 231 12.87 17.29 1.04
N ALA A 232 14.06 16.70 0.86
CA ALA A 232 15.33 17.40 0.64
C ALA A 232 15.37 18.26 -0.63
N ALA A 233 14.42 18.07 -1.56
CA ALA A 233 14.30 18.95 -2.72
C ALA A 233 13.89 20.38 -2.30
N ASN A 234 13.22 20.54 -1.16
CA ASN A 234 12.99 21.85 -0.55
C ASN A 234 14.26 22.32 0.18
N PRO A 235 14.93 23.41 -0.24
CA PRO A 235 16.13 23.90 0.42
C PRO A 235 15.91 24.33 1.88
N ALA A 236 14.66 24.60 2.28
CA ALA A 236 14.29 24.94 3.66
C ALA A 236 14.11 23.70 4.56
N TYR A 237 14.12 22.48 4.01
CA TYR A 237 13.98 21.25 4.80
C TYR A 237 15.31 20.86 5.47
N PRO A 238 15.36 20.69 6.80
CA PRO A 238 16.55 20.25 7.50
C PRO A 238 16.75 18.74 7.29
N CYS A 239 17.49 18.37 6.23
CA CYS A 239 17.74 16.97 5.87
C CYS A 239 19.10 16.45 6.37
N CYS A 240 19.25 15.21 6.81
CA CYS A 240 18.23 14.17 6.90
C CYS A 240 18.22 13.61 8.31
N THR A 241 17.09 13.71 8.99
CA THR A 241 16.94 13.40 10.41
C THR A 241 16.32 12.03 10.65
N PHE A 242 15.70 11.43 9.64
CA PHE A 242 15.14 10.09 9.75
C PHE A 242 16.24 9.04 9.87
N ARG A 243 15.96 8.03 10.67
CA ARG A 243 16.83 6.88 10.87
C ARG A 243 16.05 5.60 10.60
N GLY A 244 16.41 4.90 9.52
CA GLY A 244 15.75 3.66 9.11
C GLY A 244 15.71 2.62 10.21
N SER A 245 14.58 1.94 10.36
CA SER A 245 14.34 1.01 11.47
C SER A 245 13.52 -0.22 11.08
N VAL A 246 13.64 -1.25 11.90
CA VAL A 246 12.74 -2.40 11.94
C VAL A 246 12.06 -2.39 13.30
N VAL A 247 10.74 -2.57 13.30
CA VAL A 247 9.88 -2.62 14.48
C VAL A 247 9.27 -4.00 14.58
N ALA A 248 9.28 -4.59 15.77
CA ALA A 248 8.50 -5.79 16.07
C ALA A 248 7.32 -5.44 16.98
N LEU A 249 6.12 -5.79 16.54
CA LEU A 249 4.88 -5.62 17.30
C LEU A 249 4.33 -6.98 17.71
N ASP A 250 3.66 -7.02 18.86
CA ASP A 250 2.76 -8.12 19.22
C ASP A 250 1.55 -8.11 18.28
N ALA A 251 1.23 -9.22 17.63
CA ALA A 251 0.18 -9.26 16.62
C ALA A 251 -1.24 -9.17 17.23
N ALA A 252 -1.42 -9.50 18.51
CA ALA A 252 -2.74 -9.50 19.15
C ALA A 252 -3.16 -8.07 19.53
N GLY A 253 -2.24 -7.29 20.10
CA GLY A 253 -2.53 -5.94 20.59
C GLY A 253 -1.88 -4.79 19.82
N GLY A 254 -0.90 -5.07 18.96
CA GLY A 254 -0.09 -4.07 18.28
C GLY A 254 1.02 -3.46 19.15
N GLU A 255 1.19 -3.92 20.40
CA GLU A 255 2.19 -3.36 21.31
C GLU A 255 3.61 -3.55 20.79
N GLN A 256 4.42 -2.50 20.83
CA GLN A 256 5.80 -2.56 20.37
C GLN A 256 6.65 -3.41 21.34
N ILE A 257 7.18 -4.52 20.83
CA ILE A 257 8.10 -5.41 21.56
C ILE A 257 9.52 -4.83 21.54
N TRP A 258 9.98 -4.42 20.36
CA TRP A 258 11.26 -3.76 20.18
C TRP A 258 11.29 -2.93 18.89
N LYS A 259 12.23 -1.99 18.83
CA LYS A 259 12.60 -1.24 17.63
C LYS A 259 14.12 -1.22 17.54
N THR A 260 14.66 -1.54 16.36
CA THR A 260 16.10 -1.44 16.08
C THR A 260 16.32 -0.57 14.87
N TYR A 261 17.36 0.26 14.93
CA TYR A 261 17.79 1.07 13.80
C TYR A 261 18.80 0.30 12.95
N VAL A 262 18.78 0.56 11.64
CA VAL A 262 19.68 -0.10 10.68
C VAL A 262 21.08 0.53 10.71
N ILE A 263 21.17 1.82 11.03
CA ILE A 263 22.41 2.54 11.31
C ILE A 263 22.51 2.73 12.82
N PRO A 264 23.59 2.33 13.53
CA PRO A 264 23.73 2.48 14.99
C PRO A 264 23.87 3.92 15.51
N GLU A 265 24.39 4.82 14.69
CA GLU A 265 24.59 6.23 15.01
C GLU A 265 23.29 7.01 14.83
N ALA A 266 23.00 7.91 15.76
CA ALA A 266 21.94 8.88 15.57
C ALA A 266 22.44 9.96 14.61
N PRO A 267 21.60 10.45 13.67
CA PRO A 267 22.01 11.51 12.77
C PRO A 267 22.35 12.78 13.58
N GLY A 268 23.59 13.25 13.43
CA GLY A 268 24.13 14.45 14.06
C GLY A 268 24.26 15.61 13.07
N PRO A 269 24.44 16.85 13.58
CA PRO A 269 24.54 18.04 12.73
C PRO A 269 25.81 18.03 11.86
N LEU A 270 25.66 18.48 10.63
CA LEU A 270 26.69 18.68 9.61
C LEU A 270 26.71 20.14 9.17
N ALA A 271 27.67 20.50 8.31
CA ALA A 271 27.67 21.81 7.66
C ALA A 271 26.35 22.04 6.90
N GLY A 272 25.73 23.19 7.16
CA GLY A 272 24.45 23.56 6.58
C GLY A 272 24.48 23.72 5.05
N ASN A 273 23.29 23.86 4.45
CA ASN A 273 23.15 24.12 3.01
C ASN A 273 23.25 25.62 2.68
N GLU A 274 23.23 25.98 1.40
CA GLU A 274 23.29 27.38 0.94
C GLU A 274 22.10 28.23 1.43
N ALA A 275 20.99 27.59 1.81
CA ALA A 275 19.81 28.23 2.39
C ALA A 275 19.91 28.41 3.92
N GLY A 276 21.05 28.07 4.54
CA GLY A 276 21.29 28.22 5.96
C GLY A 276 20.60 27.17 6.84
N GLN A 277 20.04 26.11 6.27
CA GLN A 277 19.46 25.02 7.03
C GLN A 277 20.51 24.03 7.50
N GLU A 278 20.33 23.51 8.71
CA GLU A 278 21.15 22.44 9.24
C GLU A 278 20.99 21.18 8.40
N ARG A 279 22.10 20.47 8.23
CA ARG A 279 22.10 19.14 7.62
C ARG A 279 22.43 18.10 8.66
N PHE A 280 21.97 16.87 8.45
CA PHE A 280 22.16 15.78 9.38
C PHE A 280 22.69 14.52 8.69
N GLY A 281 23.49 13.73 9.41
CA GLY A 281 24.05 12.47 8.94
C GLY A 281 24.71 11.65 10.06
N PRO A 282 25.05 10.38 9.81
CA PRO A 282 25.70 9.51 10.79
C PRO A 282 27.11 9.99 11.19
#